data_AF-A0A1G5WIX0-F1
#
_entry.id   AF-A0A1G5WIX0-F1
#
_cell.length_a   1.000
_cell.length_b   1.000
_cell.length_c   1.000
_cell.angle_alpha   90.00
_cell.angle_beta   90.00
_cell.angle_gamma   90.00
#
_symmetry.space_group_name_H-M   'P 1'
#
loop_
_entity.id
_entity.type
_entity.pdbx_description
1 polymer ?
#
loop_
_entity_poly.entity_id
_entity_poly.type
_entity_poly.pdbx_seq_one_letter_code
_entity_poly.pdbx_strand_id
1 'polypeptide(L)'
;MDGWQYNIDEKTLREALDLEITEIENNGVEIIAKFNDNTEIMTPLLFDSPSHPFCNCNSKHYFCKHYAALMFYVEKHPELLKSDDDIEDIISVASESNIKGFLKRELEVNPDLKKRFLDEFSKKSKIDETHYSKKLRKIFRQGEGYNFEDHGMYDLDSMESDLYEFLREDITNILKAGEYDFAFELLLKIGKILNDEIASTSDSWYDLSEEYIQTIDALSQTIHLSKSQVGELYSNTDVIHMCL
;
A
#
# COMPACT_ATOMS: atom_id res chain seq x y z
N MET A 1 17.22 12.85 -21.81
CA MET A 1 17.07 14.13 -21.08
C MET A 1 16.95 13.72 -19.64
N ASP A 2 18.06 13.81 -18.91
CA ASP A 2 18.18 13.23 -17.58
C ASP A 2 17.50 14.16 -16.58
N GLY A 3 16.26 13.81 -16.21
CA GLY A 3 15.49 14.46 -15.17
C GLY A 3 16.06 14.16 -13.80
N TRP A 4 17.20 14.78 -13.46
CA TRP A 4 17.67 14.88 -12.09
C TRP A 4 17.05 16.13 -11.46
N GLN A 5 15.84 16.00 -10.91
CA GLN A 5 15.31 16.99 -9.97
C GLN A 5 16.00 16.77 -8.63
N TYR A 6 17.18 17.35 -8.44
CA TYR A 6 17.71 17.52 -7.09
C TYR A 6 16.86 18.58 -6.39
N ASN A 7 16.11 18.18 -5.36
CA ASN A 7 15.62 19.11 -4.33
C ASN A 7 16.85 19.60 -3.53
N ILE A 8 17.58 20.58 -4.08
CA ILE A 8 18.67 21.24 -3.36
C ILE A 8 18.03 22.29 -2.46
N ASP A 9 17.99 22.03 -1.16
CA ASP A 9 17.53 23.01 -0.20
C ASP A 9 18.54 24.16 -0.04
N GLU A 10 18.06 25.29 0.49
CA GLU A 10 18.85 26.50 0.68
C GLU A 10 20.10 26.25 1.53
N LYS A 11 19.99 25.39 2.55
CA LYS A 11 21.09 25.00 3.43
C LYS A 11 22.21 24.33 2.64
N THR A 12 21.88 23.37 1.78
CA THR A 12 22.83 22.66 0.91
C THR A 12 23.52 23.63 -0.04
N LEU A 13 22.81 24.64 -0.56
CA LEU A 13 23.39 25.71 -1.38
C LEU A 13 24.36 26.59 -0.60
N ARG A 14 24.01 27.01 0.61
CA ARG A 14 24.89 27.82 1.48
C ARG A 14 26.17 27.07 1.83
N GLU A 15 26.04 25.78 2.19
CA GLU A 15 27.19 24.92 2.50
C GLU A 15 28.10 24.69 1.28
N ALA A 16 27.52 24.56 0.07
CA ALA A 16 28.29 24.36 -1.16
C ALA A 16 29.01 25.64 -1.63
N LEU A 17 28.43 26.82 -1.35
CA LEU A 17 28.97 28.10 -1.80
C LEU A 17 29.84 28.81 -0.75
N ASP A 18 29.78 28.40 0.52
CA ASP A 18 30.41 29.07 1.67
C ASP A 18 30.04 30.57 1.75
N LEU A 19 28.77 30.89 1.47
CA LEU A 19 28.26 32.26 1.38
C LEU A 19 26.94 32.41 2.12
N GLU A 20 26.78 33.56 2.77
CA GLU A 20 25.55 33.94 3.48
C GLU A 20 24.94 35.19 2.83
N ILE A 21 23.63 35.16 2.58
CA ILE A 21 22.87 36.31 2.06
C ILE A 21 22.56 37.23 3.24
N THR A 22 23.08 38.46 3.19
CA THR A 22 22.94 39.47 4.23
C THR A 22 21.76 40.40 4.00
N GLU A 23 21.43 40.64 2.72
CA GLU A 23 20.32 41.50 2.31
C GLU A 23 19.70 40.95 1.03
N ILE A 24 18.37 41.03 0.92
CA ILE A 24 17.64 40.66 -0.29
C ILE A 24 16.50 41.65 -0.53
N GLU A 25 16.42 42.16 -1.75
CA GLU A 25 15.38 43.08 -2.20
C GLU A 25 14.81 42.61 -3.54
N ASN A 26 13.56 42.97 -3.82
CA ASN A 26 12.94 42.74 -5.13
C ASN A 26 12.44 44.09 -5.66
N ASN A 27 12.90 44.48 -6.86
CA ASN A 27 12.52 45.74 -7.51
C ASN A 27 11.33 45.60 -8.49
N GLY A 28 10.68 44.45 -8.53
CA GLY A 28 9.58 44.10 -9.43
C GLY A 28 10.01 43.41 -10.73
N VAL A 29 11.31 43.39 -11.04
CA VAL A 29 11.88 42.74 -12.23
C VAL A 29 12.95 41.72 -11.84
N GLU A 30 13.78 42.07 -10.86
CA GLU A 30 14.92 41.28 -10.43
C GLU A 30 15.01 41.26 -8.90
N ILE A 31 15.54 40.15 -8.39
CA ILE A 31 16.01 40.01 -7.03
C ILE A 31 17.43 40.55 -6.96
N ILE A 32 17.67 41.48 -6.04
CA ILE A 32 18.99 41.99 -5.69
C ILE A 32 19.39 41.33 -4.38
N ALA A 33 20.43 40.50 -4.40
CA ALA A 33 20.95 39.84 -3.20
C ALA A 33 22.39 40.27 -2.92
N LYS A 34 22.65 40.65 -1.67
CA LYS A 34 24.00 40.92 -1.17
C LYS A 34 24.48 39.75 -0.31
N PHE A 35 25.73 39.38 -0.52
CA PHE A 35 26.40 38.32 0.21
C PHE A 35 27.42 38.87 1.22
N ASN A 36 27.79 38.05 2.19
CA ASN A 36 28.80 38.37 3.22
C ASN A 36 30.20 38.70 2.67
N ASP A 37 30.51 38.34 1.43
CA ASP A 37 31.74 38.73 0.72
C ASP A 37 31.65 40.10 0.02
N ASN A 38 30.57 40.86 0.27
CA ASN A 38 30.22 42.12 -0.37
C ASN A 38 29.93 42.04 -1.88
N THR A 39 29.70 40.84 -2.43
CA THR A 39 29.15 40.76 -3.78
C THR A 39 27.65 41.03 -3.78
N GLU A 40 27.23 41.79 -4.79
CA GLU A 40 25.83 42.02 -5.12
C GLU A 40 25.54 41.32 -6.46
N ILE A 41 24.43 40.59 -6.52
CA ILE A 41 23.96 39.97 -7.75
C ILE A 41 22.54 40.40 -8.04
N MET A 42 22.23 40.52 -9.33
CA MET A 42 20.89 40.80 -9.83
C MET A 42 20.41 39.55 -10.55
N THR A 43 19.30 38.97 -10.08
CA THR A 43 18.75 37.73 -10.62
C THR A 43 17.32 37.97 -11.06
N PRO A 44 16.99 37.83 -12.36
CA PRO A 44 15.61 37.88 -12.79
C PRO A 44 14.81 36.74 -12.15
N LEU A 45 13.57 37.04 -11.74
CA LEU A 45 12.67 36.05 -11.17
C LEU A 45 12.11 35.17 -12.31
N LEU A 46 12.73 34.02 -12.56
CA LEU A 46 12.39 33.13 -13.67
C LEU A 46 11.81 31.81 -13.17
N PHE A 47 10.70 31.37 -13.78
CA PHE A 47 10.03 30.10 -13.53
C PHE A 47 9.82 29.32 -14.84
N ASP A 48 10.29 28.07 -14.91
CA ASP A 48 10.22 27.23 -16.13
C ASP A 48 8.84 26.51 -16.26
N SER A 49 8.09 26.49 -15.17
CA SER A 49 6.74 25.94 -14.97
C SER A 49 6.25 26.53 -13.63
N PRO A 50 4.95 26.55 -13.28
CA PRO A 50 4.40 27.48 -12.27
C PRO A 50 4.94 27.32 -10.83
N SER A 51 6.00 26.54 -10.59
CA SER A 51 6.55 26.28 -9.26
C SER A 51 8.05 25.94 -9.24
N HIS A 52 8.80 26.16 -10.33
CA HIS A 52 10.23 25.83 -10.36
C HIS A 52 11.11 27.04 -10.68
N PRO A 53 11.66 27.71 -9.64
CA PRO A 53 12.64 28.75 -9.83
C PRO A 53 13.88 28.18 -10.54
N PHE A 54 14.39 28.89 -11.56
CA PHE A 54 15.61 28.51 -12.24
C PHE A 54 16.48 29.73 -12.56
N CYS A 55 17.77 29.47 -12.82
CA CYS A 55 18.72 30.53 -13.18
C CYS A 55 19.31 30.29 -14.57
N ASN A 56 19.34 31.34 -15.39
CA ASN A 56 19.98 31.36 -16.72
C ASN A 56 21.48 31.67 -16.69
N CYS A 57 22.14 31.60 -15.52
CA CYS A 57 23.58 31.81 -15.42
C CYS A 57 24.30 30.74 -16.26
N ASN A 58 25.30 31.12 -17.07
CA ASN A 58 26.04 30.20 -17.95
C ASN A 58 26.97 29.22 -17.17
N SER A 59 26.76 29.11 -15.86
CA SER A 59 27.46 28.21 -14.97
C SER A 59 26.90 26.81 -15.18
N LYS A 60 27.75 25.84 -15.49
CA LYS A 60 27.37 24.43 -15.66
C LYS A 60 26.95 23.75 -14.34
N HIS A 61 26.80 24.50 -13.27
CA HIS A 61 26.51 24.01 -11.93
C HIS A 61 25.23 24.67 -11.39
N TYR A 62 24.39 23.87 -10.73
CA TYR A 62 23.19 24.33 -10.01
C TYR A 62 23.51 25.17 -8.75
N PHE A 63 24.80 25.43 -8.48
CA PHE A 63 25.30 26.16 -7.32
C PHE A 63 25.88 27.51 -7.76
N CYS A 64 25.11 28.34 -8.47
CA CYS A 64 25.51 29.72 -8.74
C CYS A 64 24.84 30.66 -7.72
N LYS A 65 25.50 31.78 -7.40
CA LYS A 65 24.98 32.76 -6.42
C LYS A 65 23.55 33.21 -6.78
N HIS A 66 23.24 33.32 -8.07
CA HIS A 66 21.90 33.66 -8.56
C HIS A 66 20.84 32.63 -8.13
N TYR A 67 21.15 31.33 -8.22
CA TYR A 67 20.25 30.29 -7.78
C TYR A 67 20.06 30.32 -6.26
N ALA A 68 21.12 30.59 -5.49
CA ALA A 68 21.02 30.78 -4.04
C ALA A 68 20.14 31.99 -3.67
N ALA A 69 20.31 33.13 -4.35
CA ALA A 69 19.45 34.31 -4.15
C ALA A 69 17.99 34.02 -4.49
N LEU A 70 17.74 33.31 -5.59
CA LEU A 70 16.40 32.93 -6.01
C LEU A 70 15.73 32.00 -5.00
N MET A 71 16.44 30.97 -4.52
CA MET A 71 15.93 30.04 -3.50
C MET A 71 15.67 30.73 -2.16
N PHE A 72 16.58 31.59 -1.70
CA PHE A 72 16.39 32.40 -0.49
C PHE A 72 15.16 33.31 -0.59
N TYR A 73 14.96 33.92 -1.75
CA TYR A 73 13.80 34.78 -1.99
C TYR A 73 12.49 33.98 -1.93
N VAL A 74 12.46 32.84 -2.62
CA VAL A 74 11.30 31.93 -2.65
C VAL A 74 10.96 31.37 -1.27
N GLU A 75 11.97 31.06 -0.45
CA GLU A 75 11.75 30.61 0.93
C GLU A 75 11.08 31.68 1.80
N LYS A 76 11.42 32.96 1.59
CA LYS A 76 10.77 34.09 2.25
C LYS A 76 9.40 34.44 1.65
N HIS A 77 9.13 33.99 0.44
CA HIS A 77 7.93 34.28 -0.34
C HIS A 77 7.27 33.00 -0.88
N PRO A 78 6.83 32.08 0.01
CA PRO A 78 6.28 30.78 -0.40
C PRO A 78 5.00 30.91 -1.23
N GLU A 79 4.31 32.05 -1.20
CA GLU A 79 3.20 32.36 -2.08
C GLU A 79 3.55 32.31 -3.57
N LEU A 80 4.83 32.49 -3.93
CA LEU A 80 5.31 32.41 -5.31
C LEU A 80 5.33 30.97 -5.84
N LEU A 81 5.28 29.97 -4.96
CA LEU A 81 5.23 28.55 -5.32
C LEU A 81 3.80 27.99 -5.32
N LYS A 82 2.79 28.80 -4.96
CA LYS A 82 1.41 28.36 -5.00
C LYS A 82 0.98 28.24 -6.46
N SER A 83 0.98 27.01 -6.96
CA SER A 83 0.12 26.65 -8.08
C SER A 83 -1.33 26.79 -7.61
N ASP A 84 -2.16 27.46 -8.41
CA ASP A 84 -3.61 27.56 -8.23
C ASP A 84 -4.32 26.20 -8.51
N ASP A 85 -3.57 25.16 -8.87
CA ASP A 85 -4.14 23.85 -9.14
C ASP A 85 -4.45 23.17 -7.81
N ASP A 86 -5.74 22.93 -7.57
CA ASP A 86 -6.20 22.16 -6.43
C ASP A 86 -5.57 20.75 -6.49
N ILE A 87 -4.91 20.33 -5.41
CA ILE A 87 -4.34 18.99 -5.29
C ILE A 87 -5.45 17.95 -5.52
N GLU A 88 -6.68 18.25 -5.09
CA GLU A 88 -7.84 17.40 -5.30
C GLU A 88 -8.15 17.24 -6.79
N ASP A 89 -8.08 18.32 -7.56
CA ASP A 89 -8.23 18.28 -9.02
C ASP A 89 -7.12 17.46 -9.67
N ILE A 90 -5.86 17.68 -9.32
CA ILE A 90 -4.71 16.93 -9.87
C ILE A 90 -4.86 15.42 -9.60
N ILE A 91 -5.23 15.04 -8.37
CA ILE A 91 -5.43 13.64 -8.00
C ILE A 91 -6.63 13.05 -8.75
N SER A 92 -7.71 13.83 -8.94
CA SER A 92 -8.93 13.35 -9.60
C SER A 92 -8.74 12.96 -11.06
N VAL A 93 -7.83 13.64 -11.78
CA VAL A 93 -7.50 13.33 -13.19
C VAL A 93 -6.39 12.29 -13.32
N ALA A 94 -5.66 11.98 -12.26
CA ALA A 94 -4.59 11.00 -12.29
C ALA A 94 -5.14 9.56 -12.30
N SER A 95 -4.61 8.71 -13.17
CA SER A 95 -4.95 7.29 -13.14
C SER A 95 -4.42 6.62 -11.87
N GLU A 96 -5.16 5.63 -11.37
CA GLU A 96 -4.75 4.84 -10.19
C GLU A 96 -3.34 4.25 -10.34
N SER A 97 -2.99 3.82 -11.56
CA SER A 97 -1.64 3.31 -11.89
C SER A 97 -0.55 4.36 -11.70
N ASN A 98 -0.81 5.61 -12.10
CA ASN A 98 0.15 6.72 -11.97
C ASN A 98 0.32 7.12 -10.51
N ILE A 99 -0.79 7.17 -9.75
CA ILE A 99 -0.76 7.45 -8.31
C ILE A 99 0.02 6.38 -7.56
N LYS A 100 -0.26 5.09 -7.82
CA LYS A 100 0.48 3.97 -7.22
C LYS A 100 1.97 4.03 -7.55
N GLY A 101 2.31 4.32 -8.82
CA GLY A 101 3.69 4.45 -9.26
C GLY A 101 4.43 5.62 -8.60
N PHE A 102 3.76 6.77 -8.44
CA PHE A 102 4.29 7.92 -7.72
C PHE A 102 4.52 7.62 -6.24
N LEU A 103 3.48 7.14 -5.54
CA LEU A 103 3.57 6.80 -4.11
C LEU A 103 4.67 5.78 -3.84
N LYS A 104 4.79 4.74 -4.67
CA LYS A 104 5.86 3.74 -4.51
C LYS A 104 7.26 4.39 -4.51
N ARG A 105 7.53 5.27 -5.47
CA ARG A 105 8.82 5.98 -5.56
C ARG A 105 9.05 6.88 -4.35
N GLU A 106 8.05 7.66 -3.96
CA GLU A 106 8.16 8.57 -2.81
C GLU A 106 8.39 7.81 -1.49
N LEU A 107 7.71 6.69 -1.28
CA LEU A 107 7.88 5.84 -0.10
C LEU A 107 9.24 5.11 -0.08
N GLU A 108 9.85 4.85 -1.24
CA GLU A 108 11.20 4.27 -1.33
C GLU A 108 12.29 5.30 -0.99
N VAL A 109 12.10 6.57 -1.39
CA VAL A 109 13.07 7.64 -1.19
C VAL A 109 12.94 8.32 0.17
N ASN A 110 11.74 8.37 0.76
CA ASN A 110 11.46 9.08 2.00
C ASN A 110 11.05 8.12 3.15
N PRO A 111 11.99 7.73 4.03
CA PRO A 111 11.72 6.81 5.15
C PRO A 111 10.67 7.32 6.14
N ASP A 112 10.59 8.63 6.38
CA ASP A 112 9.62 9.22 7.30
C ASP A 112 8.21 9.19 6.73
N LEU A 113 8.07 9.50 5.44
CA LEU A 113 6.79 9.34 4.73
C LEU A 113 6.38 7.87 4.71
N LYS A 114 7.31 6.95 4.47
CA LYS A 114 7.07 5.50 4.54
C LYS A 114 6.56 5.08 5.90
N LYS A 115 7.19 5.55 6.98
CA LYS A 115 6.76 5.23 8.34
C LYS A 115 5.34 5.73 8.60
N ARG A 116 5.04 7.00 8.29
CA ARG A 116 3.69 7.58 8.46
C ARG A 116 2.66 6.85 7.61
N PHE A 117 3.00 6.50 6.37
CA PHE A 117 2.15 5.74 5.48
C PHE A 117 1.88 4.34 6.03
N LEU A 118 2.88 3.67 6.59
CA LEU A 118 2.68 2.40 7.29
C LEU A 118 1.84 2.61 8.56
N ASP A 119 2.09 3.63 9.37
CA ASP A 119 1.29 3.86 10.58
C ASP A 119 -0.20 4.11 10.26
N GLU A 120 -0.48 4.76 9.12
CA GLU A 120 -1.84 5.10 8.66
C GLU A 120 -2.51 3.95 7.88
N PHE A 121 -1.76 3.26 7.01
CA PHE A 121 -2.31 2.29 6.05
C PHE A 121 -1.81 0.86 6.23
N SER A 122 -0.76 0.61 7.01
CA SER A 122 -0.46 -0.75 7.43
C SER A 122 -1.59 -1.18 8.35
N LYS A 123 -2.42 -2.10 7.84
CA LYS A 123 -3.43 -2.77 8.66
C LYS A 123 -2.69 -3.39 9.84
N LYS A 124 -2.76 -2.76 11.01
CA LYS A 124 -2.61 -3.51 12.26
C LYS A 124 -3.76 -4.50 12.23
N SER A 125 -3.42 -5.76 11.94
CA SER A 125 -4.39 -6.85 11.89
C SER A 125 -5.30 -6.72 13.09
N LYS A 126 -6.60 -6.56 12.86
CA LYS A 126 -7.58 -6.37 13.95
C LYS A 126 -7.85 -7.67 14.69
N ILE A 127 -7.23 -8.75 14.24
CA ILE A 127 -7.39 -10.11 14.72
C ILE A 127 -6.04 -10.71 15.08
N ASP A 128 -6.04 -11.73 15.94
CA ASP A 128 -4.87 -12.56 16.17
C ASP A 128 -4.84 -13.71 15.15
N GLU A 129 -4.20 -13.48 14.00
CA GLU A 129 -4.06 -14.49 12.94
C GLU A 129 -3.41 -15.79 13.44
N THR A 130 -2.52 -15.69 14.45
CA THR A 130 -1.86 -16.85 15.06
C THR A 130 -2.86 -17.68 15.85
N HIS A 131 -3.81 -17.05 16.54
CA HIS A 131 -4.89 -17.74 17.25
C HIS A 131 -5.75 -18.56 16.28
N TYR A 132 -6.28 -17.93 15.22
CA TYR A 132 -7.14 -18.61 14.24
C TYR A 132 -6.40 -19.74 13.52
N SER A 133 -5.16 -19.50 13.11
CA SER A 133 -4.33 -20.52 12.46
C SER A 133 -4.06 -21.72 13.36
N LYS A 134 -3.87 -21.49 14.66
CA LYS A 134 -3.70 -22.57 15.65
C LYS A 134 -5.01 -23.32 15.91
N LYS A 135 -6.14 -22.62 15.98
CA LYS A 135 -7.47 -23.23 16.14
C LYS A 135 -7.75 -24.16 14.96
N LEU A 136 -7.63 -23.68 13.72
CA LEU A 136 -7.84 -24.50 12.53
C LEU A 136 -6.90 -25.71 12.46
N ARG A 137 -5.61 -25.52 12.77
CA ARG A 137 -4.65 -26.63 12.81
C ARG A 137 -5.04 -27.69 13.85
N LYS A 138 -5.60 -27.28 14.99
CA LYS A 138 -6.04 -28.21 16.02
C LYS A 138 -7.21 -29.05 15.50
N ILE A 139 -8.17 -28.43 14.83
CA ILE A 139 -9.30 -29.11 14.18
C ILE A 139 -8.78 -30.18 13.22
N PHE A 140 -7.89 -29.81 12.30
CA PHE A 140 -7.34 -30.78 11.34
C PHE A 140 -6.61 -31.94 12.02
N ARG A 141 -5.84 -31.67 13.08
CA ARG A 141 -5.17 -32.72 13.86
C ARG A 141 -6.14 -33.67 14.57
N GLN A 142 -7.36 -33.24 14.88
CA GLN A 142 -8.38 -34.12 15.44
C GLN A 142 -8.84 -35.14 14.39
N GLY A 143 -8.97 -34.72 13.13
CA GLY A 143 -9.34 -35.60 12.01
C GLY A 143 -8.22 -36.47 11.46
N GLU A 144 -6.97 -36.30 11.90
CA GLU A 144 -5.87 -37.19 11.47
C GLU A 144 -6.07 -38.65 11.96
N GLY A 145 -7.06 -38.99 12.79
CA GLY A 145 -7.54 -40.38 13.00
C GLY A 145 -6.46 -41.47 13.19
N TYR A 146 -6.80 -42.73 12.89
CA TYR A 146 -5.84 -43.86 12.88
C TYR A 146 -5.30 -44.15 11.47
N ASN A 147 -6.12 -43.89 10.44
CA ASN A 147 -5.82 -44.26 9.05
C ASN A 147 -5.10 -43.15 8.26
N PHE A 148 -4.89 -41.97 8.83
CA PHE A 148 -4.28 -40.86 8.10
C PHE A 148 -2.82 -41.11 7.75
N GLU A 149 -2.05 -41.76 8.63
CA GLU A 149 -0.66 -42.10 8.32
C GLU A 149 -0.56 -43.09 7.14
N ASP A 150 -1.53 -43.99 7.02
CA ASP A 150 -1.54 -45.06 6.02
C ASP A 150 -2.21 -44.66 4.69
N HIS A 151 -3.21 -43.77 4.74
CA HIS A 151 -4.07 -43.44 3.59
C HIS A 151 -4.19 -41.94 3.32
N GLY A 152 -3.72 -41.07 4.21
CA GLY A 152 -3.84 -39.63 4.08
C GLY A 152 -5.27 -39.11 4.22
N MET A 153 -6.21 -39.94 4.67
CA MET A 153 -7.63 -39.63 4.77
C MET A 153 -7.98 -39.08 6.15
N TYR A 154 -8.74 -37.99 6.17
CA TYR A 154 -9.27 -37.39 7.40
C TYR A 154 -10.56 -38.06 7.85
N ASP A 155 -10.72 -38.21 9.17
CA ASP A 155 -11.99 -38.54 9.82
C ASP A 155 -12.84 -37.26 9.95
N LEU A 156 -13.69 -37.00 8.95
CA LEU A 156 -14.52 -35.81 8.89
C LEU A 156 -15.54 -35.72 10.03
N ASP A 157 -16.11 -36.86 10.44
CA ASP A 157 -17.09 -36.93 11.53
C ASP A 157 -16.48 -36.39 12.84
N SER A 158 -15.20 -36.69 13.08
CA SER A 158 -14.48 -36.21 14.26
C SER A 158 -14.20 -34.70 14.29
N MET A 159 -14.27 -34.04 13.13
CA MET A 159 -13.98 -32.61 12.97
C MET A 159 -15.23 -31.76 12.72
N GLU A 160 -16.34 -32.38 12.30
CA GLU A 160 -17.52 -31.72 11.76
C GLU A 160 -17.98 -30.53 12.60
N SER A 161 -18.30 -30.76 13.87
CA SER A 161 -18.80 -29.71 14.76
C SER A 161 -17.82 -28.54 14.91
N ASP A 162 -16.53 -28.83 15.05
CA ASP A 162 -15.52 -27.79 15.28
C ASP A 162 -15.24 -26.99 13.99
N LEU A 163 -15.22 -27.67 12.84
CA LEU A 163 -14.99 -27.04 11.54
C LEU A 163 -16.22 -26.23 11.09
N TYR A 164 -17.42 -26.72 11.38
CA TYR A 164 -18.68 -26.01 11.18
C TYR A 164 -18.71 -24.71 12.00
N GLU A 165 -18.38 -24.77 13.30
CA GLU A 165 -18.25 -23.58 14.15
C GLU A 165 -17.21 -22.61 13.61
N PHE A 166 -16.07 -23.12 13.13
CA PHE A 166 -14.99 -22.30 12.57
C PHE A 166 -15.44 -21.55 11.31
N LEU A 167 -16.13 -22.21 10.39
CA LEU A 167 -16.67 -21.57 9.19
C LEU A 167 -17.71 -20.50 9.56
N ARG A 168 -18.64 -20.84 10.44
CA ARG A 168 -19.76 -19.96 10.76
C ARG A 168 -19.38 -18.76 11.62
N GLU A 169 -18.56 -18.98 12.65
CA GLU A 169 -18.25 -17.95 13.65
C GLU A 169 -16.90 -17.31 13.39
N ASP A 170 -15.84 -18.10 13.26
CA ASP A 170 -14.47 -17.59 13.17
C ASP A 170 -14.23 -16.87 11.85
N ILE A 171 -14.56 -17.48 10.70
CA ILE A 171 -14.42 -16.81 9.40
C ILE A 171 -15.30 -15.55 9.36
N THR A 172 -16.57 -15.63 9.78
CA THR A 172 -17.45 -14.46 9.85
C THR A 172 -16.85 -13.31 10.67
N ASN A 173 -16.19 -13.61 11.80
CA ASN A 173 -15.52 -12.60 12.62
C ASN A 173 -14.30 -11.97 11.91
N ILE A 174 -13.51 -12.78 11.21
CA ILE A 174 -12.39 -12.31 10.37
C ILE A 174 -12.90 -11.39 9.25
N LEU A 175 -14.00 -11.78 8.61
CA LEU A 175 -14.65 -10.97 7.57
C LEU A 175 -15.16 -9.63 8.12
N LYS A 176 -15.86 -9.64 9.27
CA LYS A 176 -16.31 -8.40 9.94
C LYS A 176 -15.15 -7.48 10.32
N ALA A 177 -13.97 -8.02 10.61
CA ALA A 177 -12.79 -7.23 10.94
C ALA A 177 -12.14 -6.55 9.72
N GLY A 178 -12.43 -7.04 8.51
CA GLY A 178 -11.87 -6.53 7.26
C GLY A 178 -10.60 -7.25 6.78
N GLU A 179 -10.35 -8.44 7.31
CA GLU A 179 -9.13 -9.24 7.09
C GLU A 179 -9.37 -10.33 6.02
N TYR A 180 -9.82 -9.88 4.84
CA TYR A 180 -10.33 -10.74 3.77
C TYR A 180 -9.28 -11.66 3.17
N ASP A 181 -8.04 -11.19 2.99
CA ASP A 181 -6.95 -12.01 2.47
C ASP A 181 -6.65 -13.19 3.41
N PHE A 182 -6.68 -12.94 4.73
CA PHE A 182 -6.48 -14.00 5.71
C PHE A 182 -7.67 -14.98 5.77
N ALA A 183 -8.91 -14.48 5.69
CA ALA A 183 -10.09 -15.36 5.57
C ALA A 183 -9.99 -16.26 4.33
N PHE A 184 -9.62 -15.69 3.19
CA PHE A 184 -9.39 -16.43 1.95
C PHE A 184 -8.34 -17.53 2.12
N GLU A 185 -7.19 -17.23 2.74
CA GLU A 185 -6.15 -18.24 3.01
C GLU A 185 -6.64 -19.41 3.88
N LEU A 186 -7.49 -19.14 4.87
CA LEU A 186 -8.06 -20.19 5.73
C LEU A 186 -9.08 -21.03 4.96
N LEU A 187 -9.95 -20.39 4.18
CA LEU A 187 -10.93 -21.08 3.34
C LEU A 187 -10.24 -21.99 2.32
N LEU A 188 -9.15 -21.55 1.68
CA LEU A 188 -8.38 -22.41 0.77
C LEU A 188 -7.86 -23.69 1.47
N LYS A 189 -7.41 -23.59 2.72
CA LYS A 189 -6.94 -24.76 3.48
C LYS A 189 -8.09 -25.73 3.77
N ILE A 190 -9.26 -25.20 4.10
CA ILE A 190 -10.47 -25.99 4.36
C ILE A 190 -10.95 -26.67 3.07
N GLY A 191 -11.11 -25.90 1.98
CA GLY A 191 -11.56 -26.41 0.70
C GLY A 191 -10.65 -27.49 0.14
N LYS A 192 -9.33 -27.39 0.35
CA LYS A 192 -8.39 -28.45 -0.02
C LYS A 192 -8.72 -29.79 0.66
N ILE A 193 -8.96 -29.78 1.98
CA ILE A 193 -9.29 -31.01 2.71
C ILE A 193 -10.63 -31.59 2.24
N LEU A 194 -11.65 -30.74 2.08
CA LEU A 194 -12.96 -31.21 1.61
C LEU A 194 -12.89 -31.83 0.21
N ASN A 195 -12.04 -31.31 -0.68
CA ASN A 195 -11.80 -31.92 -1.99
C ASN A 195 -11.02 -33.22 -1.92
N ASP A 196 -10.00 -33.29 -1.09
CA ASP A 196 -9.22 -34.52 -0.91
C ASP A 196 -10.12 -35.66 -0.37
N GLU A 197 -11.18 -35.31 0.38
CA GLU A 197 -12.17 -36.24 0.94
C GLU A 197 -13.48 -36.37 0.13
N ILE A 198 -13.53 -35.92 -1.12
CA ILE A 198 -14.77 -35.91 -1.92
C ILE A 198 -15.40 -37.29 -2.16
N ALA A 199 -14.60 -38.35 -2.06
CA ALA A 199 -15.09 -39.72 -2.17
C ALA A 199 -15.72 -40.23 -0.86
N SER A 200 -15.68 -39.42 0.21
CA SER A 200 -16.31 -39.74 1.47
C SER A 200 -17.82 -39.82 1.30
N THR A 201 -18.42 -40.86 1.87
CA THR A 201 -19.88 -41.02 1.94
C THR A 201 -20.43 -40.58 3.30
N SER A 202 -19.65 -39.84 4.10
CA SER A 202 -20.08 -39.34 5.41
C SER A 202 -21.05 -38.17 5.24
N ASP A 203 -22.15 -38.17 6.02
CA ASP A 203 -23.08 -37.02 6.10
C ASP A 203 -22.33 -35.73 6.49
N SER A 204 -21.32 -35.85 7.37
CA SER A 204 -20.45 -34.74 7.77
C SER A 204 -19.73 -34.05 6.61
N TRP A 205 -19.41 -34.76 5.53
CA TRP A 205 -18.81 -34.15 4.33
C TRP A 205 -19.80 -33.22 3.64
N TYR A 206 -21.06 -33.63 3.53
CA TYR A 206 -22.12 -32.85 2.91
C TYR A 206 -22.40 -31.58 3.71
N ASP A 207 -22.57 -31.71 5.03
CA ASP A 207 -22.88 -30.58 5.92
C ASP A 207 -21.76 -29.53 5.92
N LEU A 208 -20.49 -29.97 5.99
CA LEU A 208 -19.33 -29.09 5.92
C LEU A 208 -19.18 -28.41 4.56
N SER A 209 -19.46 -29.15 3.48
CA SER A 209 -19.41 -28.65 2.11
C SER A 209 -20.46 -27.57 1.86
N GLU A 210 -21.68 -27.76 2.36
CA GLU A 210 -22.74 -26.77 2.26
C GLU A 210 -22.36 -25.47 3.00
N GLU A 211 -21.91 -25.57 4.25
CA GLU A 211 -21.49 -24.40 5.04
C GLU A 211 -20.28 -23.68 4.42
N TYR A 212 -19.33 -24.43 3.84
CA TYR A 212 -18.20 -23.87 3.11
C TYR A 212 -18.64 -23.05 1.89
N ILE A 213 -19.57 -23.57 1.09
CA ILE A 213 -20.15 -22.87 -0.08
C ILE A 213 -20.89 -21.61 0.38
N GLN A 214 -21.74 -21.71 1.40
CA GLN A 214 -22.45 -20.54 1.93
C GLN A 214 -21.50 -19.45 2.42
N THR A 215 -20.38 -19.84 3.04
CA THR A 215 -19.33 -18.91 3.49
C THR A 215 -18.61 -18.22 2.32
N ILE A 216 -18.31 -18.96 1.24
CA ILE A 216 -17.74 -18.39 0.00
C ILE A 216 -18.72 -17.39 -0.63
N ASP A 217 -20.00 -17.74 -0.72
CA ASP A 217 -21.03 -16.87 -1.29
C ASP A 217 -21.17 -15.57 -0.48
N ALA A 218 -21.15 -15.67 0.84
CA ALA A 218 -21.15 -14.49 1.70
C ALA A 218 -19.92 -13.60 1.46
N LEU A 219 -18.74 -14.21 1.28
CA LEU A 219 -17.49 -13.50 1.00
C LEU A 219 -17.50 -12.82 -0.38
N SER A 220 -18.02 -13.50 -1.41
CA SER A 220 -18.08 -12.97 -2.78
C SER A 220 -19.08 -11.82 -2.92
N GLN A 221 -20.16 -11.81 -2.13
CA GLN A 221 -21.16 -10.76 -2.12
C GLN A 221 -20.75 -9.52 -1.33
N THR A 222 -19.87 -9.66 -0.33
CA THR A 222 -19.54 -8.56 0.58
C THR A 222 -18.32 -7.75 0.14
N ILE A 223 -17.32 -8.29 -0.59
CA ILE A 223 -16.05 -7.58 -0.90
C ILE A 223 -15.41 -7.93 -2.27
N HIS A 224 -14.63 -6.98 -2.79
CA HIS A 224 -13.64 -7.00 -3.88
C HIS A 224 -12.58 -8.13 -3.87
N LEU A 225 -12.96 -9.40 -3.68
CA LEU A 225 -12.09 -10.47 -4.13
C LEU A 225 -11.84 -10.30 -5.64
N SER A 226 -10.60 -10.48 -6.07
CA SER A 226 -10.32 -10.52 -7.50
C SER A 226 -11.09 -11.69 -8.13
N LYS A 227 -11.47 -11.57 -9.41
CA LYS A 227 -12.09 -12.68 -10.15
C LYS A 227 -11.25 -13.97 -10.07
N SER A 228 -9.93 -13.84 -9.95
CA SER A 228 -9.01 -14.96 -9.75
C SER A 228 -9.21 -15.64 -8.40
N GLN A 229 -9.29 -14.88 -7.30
CA GLN A 229 -9.52 -15.43 -5.95
C GLN A 229 -10.88 -16.10 -5.86
N VAL A 230 -11.91 -15.47 -6.42
CA VAL A 230 -13.26 -16.07 -6.50
C VAL A 230 -13.19 -17.38 -7.29
N GLY A 231 -12.55 -17.38 -8.47
CA GLY A 231 -12.36 -18.59 -9.26
C GLY A 231 -11.57 -19.68 -8.54
N GLU A 232 -10.59 -19.34 -7.71
CA GLU A 232 -9.81 -20.30 -6.94
C GLU A 232 -10.63 -20.94 -5.81
N LEU A 233 -11.43 -20.15 -5.08
CA LEU A 233 -12.37 -20.69 -4.09
C LEU A 233 -13.40 -21.60 -4.76
N TYR A 234 -13.99 -21.18 -5.89
CA TYR A 234 -14.97 -22.00 -6.59
C TYR A 234 -14.36 -23.23 -7.27
N SER A 235 -13.09 -23.18 -7.70
CA SER A 235 -12.41 -24.38 -8.22
C SER A 235 -12.26 -25.46 -7.14
N ASN A 236 -12.22 -25.06 -5.87
CA ASN A 236 -12.30 -25.97 -4.74
C ASN A 236 -13.75 -26.41 -4.41
N THR A 237 -14.75 -25.90 -5.12
CA THR A 237 -16.17 -26.28 -4.96
C THR A 237 -16.77 -26.91 -6.21
N ASP A 238 -16.15 -26.81 -7.39
CA ASP A 238 -16.73 -27.30 -8.64
C ASP A 238 -17.01 -28.80 -8.60
N VAL A 239 -16.19 -29.56 -7.87
CA VAL A 239 -16.41 -31.00 -7.66
C VAL A 239 -17.44 -31.24 -6.53
N ILE A 240 -17.45 -30.39 -5.50
CA ILE A 240 -18.43 -30.41 -4.40
C ILE A 240 -19.86 -30.15 -4.94
N HIS A 241 -20.03 -29.14 -5.80
CA HIS A 241 -21.27 -28.79 -6.48
C HIS A 241 -21.78 -29.85 -7.46
N MET A 242 -20.91 -30.75 -7.94
CA MET A 242 -21.32 -31.89 -8.78
C MET A 242 -21.85 -33.07 -7.95
N CYS A 243 -21.56 -33.09 -6.65
CA CYS A 243 -21.89 -34.19 -5.74
C CYS A 243 -23.05 -33.87 -4.78
N LEU A 244 -23.37 -32.58 -4.57
CA LEU A 244 -24.58 -32.06 -3.93
C LEU A 244 -25.75 -31.98 -4.93
#